data_AF-A0A346AYJ4-F1
#
_entry.id   AF-A0A346AYJ4-F1
#
_cell.length_a   1.000
_cell.length_b   1.000
_cell.length_c   1.000
_cell.angle_alpha   90.00
_cell.angle_beta   90.00
_cell.angle_gamma   90.00
#
_symmetry.space_group_name_H-M   'P 1'
#
loop_
_entity.id
_entity.type
_entity.pdbx_description
1 polymer ?
#
loop_
_entity_poly.entity_id
_entity_poly.type
_entity_poly.pdbx_seq_one_letter_code
_entity_poly.pdbx_strand_id
1 'polypeptide(L)'
;MKRIALLLIAAAVLLTGGAGAYNPYAPNPFDAMEQNSWEYQYVYDLTKDGLTDADLSKFSPSYPLTRFEMVPMVEAALRNRNQATEEQQKKIDRLAEAFADDLALAGVYPSQLAPSTGGQPFEWKKEDVQ
;
A
#
# COMPACT_ATOMS: atom_id res chain seq x y z
N MET A 1 37.38 5.75 -21.06
CA MET A 1 36.78 4.40 -20.99
C MET A 1 35.92 4.16 -19.74
N LYS A 2 36.36 4.48 -18.51
CA LYS A 2 35.59 4.25 -17.27
C LYS A 2 34.28 5.04 -17.14
N ARG A 3 34.25 6.30 -17.63
CA ARG A 3 33.04 7.17 -17.61
C ARG A 3 31.97 6.74 -18.61
N ILE A 4 32.39 6.16 -19.73
CA ILE A 4 31.49 5.62 -20.76
C ILE A 4 30.84 4.33 -20.25
N ALA A 5 31.61 3.47 -19.55
CA ALA A 5 31.07 2.27 -18.91
C ALA A 5 30.01 2.61 -17.83
N LEU A 6 30.23 3.66 -17.03
CA LEU A 6 29.26 4.13 -16.03
C LEU A 6 27.96 4.68 -16.64
N LEU A 7 28.07 5.41 -17.76
CA LEU A 7 26.89 5.91 -18.49
C LEU A 7 26.09 4.78 -19.14
N LEU A 8 26.75 3.73 -19.62
CA LEU A 8 26.08 2.55 -20.19
C LEU A 8 25.36 1.71 -19.13
N ILE A 9 25.93 1.60 -17.93
CA ILE A 9 25.28 0.92 -16.80
C ILE A 9 24.07 1.73 -16.30
N ALA A 10 24.18 3.06 -16.20
CA ALA A 10 23.05 3.93 -15.83
C ALA A 10 21.91 3.88 -16.87
N ALA A 11 22.24 3.81 -18.16
CA ALA A 11 21.25 3.65 -19.23
C ALA A 11 20.54 2.28 -19.18
N ALA A 12 21.24 1.22 -18.77
CA ALA A 12 20.64 -0.11 -18.64
C ALA A 12 19.63 -0.21 -17.48
N VAL A 13 19.83 0.55 -16.40
CA VAL A 13 18.91 0.59 -15.24
C VAL A 13 17.64 1.41 -15.54
N LEU A 14 17.72 2.40 -16.42
CA LEU A 14 16.55 3.19 -16.84
C LEU A 14 15.59 2.39 -17.74
N LEU A 15 16.07 1.37 -18.44
CA LEU A 15 15.26 0.50 -19.31
C LEU A 15 14.46 -0.56 -18.53
N THR A 16 14.74 -0.75 -17.24
CA THR A 16 13.93 -1.59 -16.33
C THR A 16 12.91 -0.80 -15.53
N GLY A 17 12.72 0.50 -15.84
CA GLY A 17 11.59 1.27 -15.34
C GLY A 17 10.31 0.60 -15.83
N GLY A 18 9.66 -0.14 -14.94
CA GLY A 18 8.47 -0.91 -15.25
C GLY A 18 7.46 -0.01 -15.93
N ALA A 19 7.24 -0.24 -17.23
CA ALA A 19 5.97 0.11 -17.83
C ALA A 19 4.92 -0.58 -16.95
N GLY A 20 4.10 0.20 -16.24
CA GLY A 20 2.96 -0.35 -15.52
C GLY A 20 2.23 -1.27 -16.48
N ALA A 21 2.23 -2.57 -16.19
CA ALA A 21 1.72 -3.56 -17.10
C ALA A 21 0.23 -3.28 -17.28
N TYR A 22 -0.14 -2.64 -18.39
CA TYR A 22 -1.52 -2.58 -18.81
C TYR A 22 -1.89 -4.00 -19.25
N ASN A 23 -2.32 -4.80 -18.27
CA ASN A 23 -2.87 -6.12 -18.49
C ASN A 23 -4.36 -5.93 -18.77
N PRO A 24 -4.84 -6.14 -20.01
CA PRO A 24 -6.27 -6.07 -20.31
C PRO A 24 -7.09 -7.17 -19.59
N TYR A 25 -6.41 -8.11 -18.91
CA TYR A 25 -6.99 -9.11 -18.00
C TYR A 25 -6.70 -8.82 -16.53
N ALA A 26 -6.26 -7.61 -16.17
CA ALA A 26 -6.28 -7.19 -14.78
C ALA A 26 -7.74 -7.19 -14.30
N PRO A 27 -8.04 -7.72 -13.10
CA PRO A 27 -9.38 -7.70 -12.55
C PRO A 27 -9.93 -6.26 -12.57
N ASN A 28 -11.14 -6.08 -13.09
CA ASN A 28 -11.78 -4.77 -13.12
C ASN A 28 -12.02 -4.30 -11.66
N PRO A 29 -11.50 -3.14 -11.23
CA PRO A 29 -11.64 -2.69 -9.84
C PRO A 29 -13.08 -2.32 -9.47
N PHE A 30 -13.97 -2.16 -10.46
CA PHE A 30 -15.39 -1.91 -10.26
C PHE A 30 -16.25 -3.18 -10.24
N ASP A 31 -15.66 -4.36 -10.46
CA ASP A 31 -16.38 -5.61 -10.24
C ASP A 31 -16.52 -5.88 -8.74
N ALA A 32 -17.57 -6.62 -8.38
CA ALA A 32 -17.79 -7.03 -7.00
C ALA A 32 -16.63 -7.90 -6.53
N MET A 33 -16.07 -7.57 -5.36
CA MET A 33 -15.07 -8.39 -4.71
C MET A 33 -15.73 -9.69 -4.22
N GLU A 34 -15.08 -10.83 -4.45
CA GLU A 34 -15.57 -12.11 -3.95
C GLU A 34 -15.63 -12.10 -2.41
N GLN A 35 -16.78 -12.41 -1.83
CA GLN A 35 -16.99 -12.31 -0.38
C GLN A 35 -16.12 -13.31 0.41
N ASN A 36 -15.72 -14.43 -0.20
CA ASN A 36 -14.82 -15.43 0.37
C ASN A 36 -13.33 -15.12 0.11
N SER A 37 -13.00 -14.03 -0.59
CA SER A 37 -11.62 -13.58 -0.75
C SER A 37 -11.03 -13.18 0.60
N TRP A 38 -9.71 -13.36 0.76
CA TRP A 38 -9.04 -13.02 2.01
C TRP A 38 -9.03 -11.50 2.22
N GLU A 39 -8.98 -10.71 1.13
CA GLU A 39 -9.07 -9.25 1.14
C GLU A 39 -10.40 -8.81 1.74
N TYR A 40 -11.51 -9.36 1.25
CA TYR A 40 -12.85 -9.05 1.75
C TYR A 40 -12.96 -9.36 3.25
N GLN A 41 -12.52 -10.55 3.66
CA GLN A 41 -12.57 -10.97 5.06
C GLN A 41 -11.70 -10.10 5.97
N TYR A 42 -10.52 -9.70 5.51
CA TYR A 42 -9.62 -8.86 6.31
C TYR A 42 -10.17 -7.45 6.49
N VAL A 43 -10.66 -6.82 5.42
CA VAL A 43 -11.27 -5.49 5.57
C VAL A 43 -12.54 -5.58 6.42
N TYR A 44 -13.36 -6.61 6.24
CA TYR A 44 -14.56 -6.84 7.08
C TYR A 44 -14.23 -6.93 8.57
N ASP A 45 -13.23 -7.73 8.96
CA ASP A 45 -12.78 -7.83 10.34
C ASP A 45 -12.29 -6.49 10.87
N LEU A 46 -11.46 -5.77 10.10
CA LEU A 46 -10.96 -4.46 10.48
C LEU A 46 -12.09 -3.41 10.58
N THR A 47 -13.13 -3.52 9.77
CA THR A 47 -14.33 -2.67 9.86
C THR A 47 -15.11 -2.96 11.14
N LYS A 48 -15.29 -4.23 11.52
CA LYS A 48 -15.92 -4.61 12.80
C LYS A 48 -15.17 -4.03 13.99
N ASP A 49 -13.85 -3.95 13.88
CA ASP A 49 -12.97 -3.41 14.92
C ASP A 49 -12.84 -1.88 14.86
N GLY A 50 -13.53 -1.22 13.93
CA GLY A 50 -13.56 0.25 13.82
C GLY A 50 -12.33 0.87 13.18
N LEU A 51 -11.49 0.10 12.48
CA LEU A 51 -10.21 0.57 11.94
C LEU A 51 -10.32 1.20 10.54
N THR A 52 -11.45 1.02 9.84
CA THR A 52 -11.57 1.36 8.40
C THR A 52 -12.44 2.59 8.10
N ASP A 53 -12.99 3.25 9.13
CA ASP A 53 -13.97 4.36 8.99
C ASP A 53 -15.24 4.02 8.18
N ALA A 54 -15.43 2.77 7.77
CA ALA A 54 -16.55 2.30 6.95
C ALA A 54 -17.71 1.78 7.81
N ASP A 55 -18.93 1.88 7.26
CA ASP A 55 -20.12 1.28 7.86
C ASP A 55 -20.23 -0.21 7.49
N LEU A 56 -20.56 -1.08 8.46
CA LEU A 56 -20.71 -2.52 8.23
C LEU A 56 -21.80 -2.89 7.21
N SER A 57 -22.76 -2.01 6.93
CA SER A 57 -23.77 -2.20 5.88
C SER A 57 -23.16 -2.36 4.47
N LYS A 58 -21.94 -1.85 4.24
CA LYS A 58 -21.16 -2.07 3.01
C LYS A 58 -20.80 -3.54 2.79
N PHE A 59 -20.83 -4.37 3.83
CA PHE A 59 -20.53 -5.80 3.76
C PHE A 59 -21.80 -6.68 3.73
N SER A 60 -22.97 -6.07 3.47
CA SER A 60 -24.22 -6.81 3.29
C SER A 60 -24.15 -7.75 2.08
N PRO A 61 -24.75 -8.96 2.12
CA PRO A 61 -24.83 -9.85 0.95
C PRO A 61 -25.50 -9.23 -0.27
N SER A 62 -26.36 -8.22 -0.07
CA SER A 62 -27.06 -7.52 -1.15
C SER A 62 -26.26 -6.35 -1.73
N TYR A 63 -25.12 -6.00 -1.15
CA TYR A 63 -24.27 -4.90 -1.59
C TYR A 63 -23.04 -5.44 -2.33
N PRO A 64 -22.91 -5.20 -3.65
CA PRO A 64 -21.76 -5.67 -4.42
C PRO A 64 -20.54 -4.76 -4.15
N LEU A 65 -19.90 -4.92 -2.99
CA LEU A 65 -18.74 -4.13 -2.60
C LEU A 65 -17.60 -4.32 -3.61
N THR A 66 -17.17 -3.23 -4.24
CA THR A 66 -16.13 -3.27 -5.27
C THR A 66 -14.75 -3.08 -4.68
N ARG A 67 -13.71 -3.54 -5.39
CA ARG A 67 -12.32 -3.28 -4.99
C ARG A 67 -12.03 -1.79 -4.88
N PHE A 68 -12.53 -0.99 -5.81
CA PHE A 68 -12.42 0.47 -5.79
C PHE A 68 -12.95 1.09 -4.50
N GLU A 69 -14.11 0.61 -4.01
CA GLU A 69 -14.69 1.09 -2.76
C GLU A 69 -13.94 0.62 -1.51
N MET A 70 -13.19 -0.49 -1.59
CA MET A 70 -12.36 -0.96 -0.48
C MET A 70 -11.07 -0.13 -0.31
N VAL A 71 -10.61 0.57 -1.35
CA VAL A 71 -9.41 1.42 -1.29
C VAL A 71 -9.43 2.42 -0.13
N PRO A 72 -10.46 3.29 0.02
CA PRO A 72 -10.51 4.23 1.14
C PRO A 72 -10.64 3.53 2.51
N MET A 73 -11.17 2.30 2.55
CA MET A 73 -11.24 1.50 3.79
C MET A 73 -9.84 1.03 4.21
N VAL A 74 -9.03 0.57 3.24
CA VAL A 74 -7.63 0.17 3.47
C VAL A 74 -6.76 1.38 3.83
N GLU A 75 -6.98 2.52 3.18
CA GLU A 75 -6.33 3.78 3.54
C GLU A 75 -6.62 4.16 5.00
N ALA A 76 -7.88 4.13 5.43
CA ALA A 76 -8.26 4.40 6.80
C ALA A 76 -7.59 3.42 7.79
N ALA A 77 -7.56 2.13 7.44
CA ALA A 77 -6.88 1.11 8.24
C ALA A 77 -5.39 1.40 8.38
N LEU A 78 -4.73 1.88 7.32
CA LEU A 78 -3.32 2.30 7.37
C LEU A 78 -3.10 3.50 8.30
N ARG A 79 -3.97 4.52 8.27
CA ARG A 79 -3.90 5.65 9.22
C ARG A 79 -4.08 5.19 10.67
N ASN A 80 -4.95 4.20 10.89
CA ASN A 80 -5.27 3.67 12.22
C ASN A 80 -4.34 2.53 12.67
N ARG A 81 -3.36 2.14 11.85
CA ARG A 81 -2.45 1.01 12.09
C ARG A 81 -1.75 1.06 13.45
N ASN A 82 -1.35 2.25 13.90
CA ASN A 82 -0.67 2.43 15.21
C ASN A 82 -1.59 2.17 16.43
N GLN A 83 -2.91 2.19 16.22
CA GLN A 83 -3.91 1.87 17.26
C GLN A 83 -4.32 0.39 17.22
N ALA A 84 -3.91 -0.34 16.17
CA ALA A 84 -4.27 -1.72 15.94
C ALA A 84 -3.36 -2.70 16.72
N THR A 85 -3.91 -3.87 17.07
CA THR A 85 -3.15 -5.00 17.63
C THR A 85 -2.12 -5.54 16.64
N GLU A 86 -1.14 -6.31 17.09
CA GLU A 86 -0.12 -6.89 16.20
C GLU A 86 -0.72 -7.77 15.09
N GLU A 87 -1.79 -8.51 15.38
CA GLU A 87 -2.48 -9.34 14.38
C GLU A 87 -3.18 -8.46 13.34
N GLN A 88 -3.90 -7.43 13.78
CA GLN A 88 -4.55 -6.49 12.87
C GLN A 88 -3.52 -5.72 12.03
N GLN A 89 -2.38 -5.33 12.59
CA GLN A 89 -1.30 -4.70 11.84
C GLN A 89 -0.81 -5.60 10.70
N LYS A 90 -0.66 -6.91 10.93
CA LYS A 90 -0.31 -7.86 9.85
C LYS A 90 -1.39 -7.94 8.77
N LYS A 91 -2.67 -7.89 9.13
CA LYS A 91 -3.78 -7.82 8.16
C LYS A 91 -3.68 -6.53 7.33
N ILE A 92 -3.46 -5.39 7.99
CA ILE A 92 -3.32 -4.07 7.36
C ILE A 92 -2.12 -4.05 6.40
N ASP A 93 -0.96 -4.58 6.82
CA ASP A 93 0.25 -4.62 5.99
C ASP A 93 0.02 -5.45 4.72
N ARG A 94 -0.59 -6.64 4.86
CA ARG A 94 -0.91 -7.50 3.72
C ARG A 94 -1.92 -6.84 2.77
N LEU A 95 -2.91 -6.13 3.31
CA LEU A 95 -3.85 -5.35 2.49
C LEU A 95 -3.13 -4.21 1.76
N ALA A 96 -2.20 -3.53 2.41
CA ALA A 96 -1.42 -2.46 1.79
C ALA A 96 -0.55 -2.96 0.64
N GLU A 97 0.05 -4.14 0.78
CA GLU A 97 0.76 -4.81 -0.32
C GLU A 97 -0.17 -5.17 -1.47
N ALA A 98 -1.33 -5.77 -1.16
CA ALA A 98 -2.28 -6.19 -2.20
C ALA A 98 -2.95 -5.01 -2.91
N PHE A 99 -3.15 -3.88 -2.24
CA PHE A 99 -3.78 -2.67 -2.77
C PHE A 99 -2.75 -1.60 -3.16
N ALA A 100 -1.46 -1.93 -3.26
CA ALA A 100 -0.39 -0.95 -3.46
C ALA A 100 -0.60 -0.06 -4.71
N ASP A 101 -0.99 -0.66 -5.84
CA ASP A 101 -1.26 0.08 -7.09
C ASP A 101 -2.51 0.97 -6.97
N ASP A 102 -3.56 0.47 -6.31
CA ASP A 102 -4.81 1.22 -6.11
C ASP A 102 -4.60 2.41 -5.17
N LEU A 103 -3.84 2.21 -4.09
CA LEU A 103 -3.47 3.24 -3.13
C LEU A 103 -2.59 4.30 -3.80
N ALA A 104 -1.61 3.89 -4.61
CA ALA A 104 -0.77 4.82 -5.37
C ALA A 104 -1.59 5.68 -6.33
N LEU A 105 -2.58 5.10 -7.01
CA LEU A 105 -3.52 5.84 -7.86
C LEU A 105 -4.39 6.82 -7.06
N ALA A 106 -4.77 6.45 -5.84
CA ALA A 106 -5.49 7.34 -4.91
C ALA A 106 -4.59 8.42 -4.26
N GLY A 107 -3.27 8.39 -4.52
CA GLY A 107 -2.30 9.32 -3.93
C GLY A 107 -1.88 8.95 -2.50
N VAL A 108 -2.21 7.74 -2.05
CA VAL A 108 -1.85 7.19 -0.74
C VAL A 108 -0.60 6.32 -0.91
N TYR A 109 0.50 6.71 -0.28
CA TYR A 109 1.71 5.90 -0.30
C TYR A 109 1.88 5.23 1.06
N PRO A 110 1.80 3.88 1.17
CA PRO A 110 1.93 3.17 2.45
C PRO A 110 3.23 3.52 3.21
N SER A 111 4.31 3.84 2.49
CA SER A 111 5.58 4.30 3.06
C SER A 111 5.50 5.64 3.79
N GLN A 112 4.50 6.48 3.50
CA GLN A 112 4.23 7.73 4.24
C GLN A 112 3.44 7.47 5.53
N LEU A 113 2.78 6.32 5.63
CA LEU A 113 1.93 5.93 6.76
C LEU A 113 2.63 4.94 7.70
N ALA A 114 3.78 4.38 7.29
CA ALA A 114 4.63 3.58 8.15
C ALA A 114 5.11 4.43 9.35
N PRO A 115 5.12 3.90 10.59
CA PRO A 115 5.73 4.58 11.71
C PRO A 115 7.18 4.91 11.33
N SER A 116 7.60 6.16 11.52
CA SER A 116 8.97 6.55 11.23
C SER A 116 9.89 5.60 11.98
N THR A 117 10.61 4.75 11.25
CA THR A 117 11.68 3.96 11.84
C THR A 117 12.74 4.99 12.15
N GLY A 118 12.72 5.50 13.40
CA GLY A 118 13.39 6.72 13.87
C GLY A 118 14.56 7.12 12.99
N GLY A 119 14.30 8.08 12.08
CA GLY A 119 15.29 8.54 11.14
C GLY A 119 16.50 9.01 11.93
N GLN A 120 17.64 8.36 11.74
CA GLN A 120 18.89 8.85 12.30
C GLN A 120 19.10 10.27 11.75
N PRO A 121 19.26 11.29 12.60
CA PRO A 121 19.54 12.63 12.11
C PRO A 121 20.82 12.58 11.27
N PHE A 122 20.79 13.29 10.14
CA PHE A 122 21.94 13.42 9.28
C PHE A 122 23.04 14.21 10.02
N GLU A 123 24.08 13.54 10.51
CA GLU A 123 25.24 14.21 11.09
C GLU A 123 26.17 14.70 9.98
N TRP A 124 26.03 15.97 9.60
CA TRP A 124 26.78 16.59 8.50
C TRP A 124 28.19 17.07 8.89
N LYS A 125 28.64 16.88 10.13
CA LYS A 125 29.91 17.42 10.62
C LYS A 125 30.77 16.33 11.27
N LYS A 126 31.77 15.85 10.54
CA LYS A 126 32.94 15.23 11.15
C LYS A 126 33.90 16.35 11.49
N GLU A 127 34.20 16.50 12.77
CA GLU A 127 35.27 17.37 13.24
C GLU A 127 36.59 16.78 12.77
N ASP A 128 37.21 17.43 11.78
CA ASP A 128 38.60 17.16 11.44
C ASP A 128 39.48 17.73 12.55
N VAL A 129 39.82 16.86 13.51
CA VAL A 129 40.93 17.11 14.45
C VAL A 129 42.20 16.52 13.83
N GLN A 130 43.01 17.40 13.23
CA GLN A 130 44.48 17.32 13.24
C GLN A 130 45.07 18.73 13.31
#